data_AF-X6EU66-F1
#
_entry.id   AF-X6EU66-F1
#
_cell.length_a   1.000
_cell.length_b   1.000
_cell.length_c   1.000
_cell.angle_alpha   90.00
_cell.angle_beta   90.00
_cell.angle_gamma   90.00
#
_symmetry.space_group_name_H-M   'P 1'
#
loop_
_entity.id
_entity.type
_entity.pdbx_description
1 polymer ?
#
loop_
_entity_poly.entity_id
_entity_poly.type
_entity_poly.pdbx_seq_one_letter_code
_entity_poly.pdbx_strand_id
1 'polypeptide(L)'
;MGTFSIWHWAIVLLLIGVPVVFAVRSAAKPSQNPEVLVGFGGWLMLLAIGQTLSPLRTLAHFANSADGYQKIMTLPNGSLAVYGEVALNLAFLALQLVVLVSMLRRSRRFPQLFLCQWFAIPAVFILDTIWTSSILGVPVNEVLAGDALATPIASFVVTGIWAAYVYKSVRVRNTFTRTNVSAQIASAS
;
A
#
# COMPACT_ATOMS: atom_id res chain seq x y z
N MET A 1 11.97 25.13 -16.30
CA MET A 1 12.62 23.93 -15.75
C MET A 1 12.58 24.04 -14.23
N GLY A 2 11.60 23.40 -13.58
CA GLY A 2 11.39 23.53 -12.14
C GLY A 2 12.53 22.86 -11.37
N THR A 3 13.22 23.60 -10.53
CA THR A 3 14.28 23.10 -9.65
C THR A 3 13.65 22.20 -8.58
N PHE A 4 13.75 20.88 -8.75
CA PHE A 4 13.37 19.91 -7.73
C PHE A 4 14.26 20.12 -6.48
N SER A 5 13.65 20.60 -5.39
CA SER A 5 14.33 20.90 -4.13
C SER A 5 14.95 19.63 -3.52
N ILE A 6 16.20 19.73 -3.03
CA ILE A 6 16.97 18.67 -2.35
C ILE A 6 16.16 17.97 -1.25
N TRP A 7 15.21 18.67 -0.63
CA TRP A 7 14.29 18.15 0.36
C TRP A 7 13.38 17.02 -0.16
N HIS A 8 13.04 17.00 -1.45
CA HIS A 8 12.29 15.90 -2.05
C HIS A 8 13.09 14.60 -2.05
N TRP A 9 14.38 14.67 -2.43
CA TRP A 9 15.27 13.52 -2.40
C TRP A 9 15.56 13.07 -0.98
N ALA A 10 15.68 14.00 -0.02
CA ALA A 10 15.83 13.66 1.39
C ALA A 10 14.61 12.89 1.92
N ILE A 11 13.38 13.35 1.62
CA ILE A 11 12.15 12.66 2.05
C ILE A 11 12.03 11.29 1.39
N VAL A 12 12.31 11.18 0.09
CA VAL A 12 12.29 9.91 -0.65
C VAL A 12 13.34 8.95 -0.10
N LEU A 13 14.57 9.41 0.15
CA LEU A 13 15.63 8.59 0.74
C LEU A 13 15.32 8.19 2.18
N LEU A 14 14.59 9.00 2.94
CA LEU A 14 14.19 8.65 4.30
C LEU A 14 13.03 7.63 4.27
N LEU A 15 12.05 7.82 3.39
CA LEU A 15 10.93 6.88 3.19
C LEU A 15 11.36 5.54 2.56
N ILE A 16 12.41 5.52 1.75
CA ILE A 16 12.96 4.28 1.17
C ILE A 16 14.02 3.70 2.10
N GLY A 17 14.96 4.52 2.56
CA GLY A 17 16.12 4.11 3.33
C GLY A 17 15.76 3.59 4.70
N VAL A 18 14.78 4.18 5.40
CA VAL A 18 14.40 3.68 6.74
C VAL A 18 13.77 2.28 6.65
N PRO A 19 12.78 2.00 5.78
CA PRO A 19 12.25 0.64 5.58
C PRO A 19 13.29 -0.35 5.06
N VAL A 20 14.15 0.06 4.11
CA VAL A 20 15.19 -0.81 3.54
C VAL A 20 16.25 -1.16 4.59
N VAL A 21 16.76 -0.18 5.34
CA VAL A 21 17.72 -0.42 6.43
C VAL A 21 17.10 -1.27 7.52
N PHE A 22 15.82 -1.05 7.84
CA PHE A 22 15.12 -1.88 8.82
C PHE A 22 14.91 -3.32 8.31
N ALA A 23 14.56 -3.50 7.03
CA ALA A 23 14.41 -4.81 6.40
C ALA A 23 15.75 -5.56 6.33
N VAL A 24 16.84 -4.88 5.94
CA VAL A 24 18.20 -5.45 5.88
C VAL A 24 18.70 -5.81 7.27
N ARG A 25 18.57 -4.92 8.27
CA ARG A 25 18.92 -5.22 9.67
C ARG A 25 18.09 -6.35 10.26
N SER A 26 16.83 -6.47 9.84
CA SER A 26 15.89 -7.49 10.28
C SER A 26 16.16 -8.86 9.64
N ALA A 27 16.72 -8.88 8.42
CA ALA A 27 17.23 -10.08 7.76
C ALA A 27 18.62 -10.51 8.29
N ALA A 28 19.42 -9.56 8.78
CA ALA A 28 20.75 -9.83 9.34
C ALA A 28 20.74 -10.39 10.78
N LYS A 29 19.59 -10.39 11.49
CA LYS A 29 19.47 -11.08 12.79
C LYS A 29 19.46 -12.60 12.56
N PRO A 30 20.46 -13.35 13.03
CA PRO A 30 20.47 -14.80 12.89
C PRO A 30 19.25 -15.41 13.57
N SER A 31 18.54 -16.32 12.89
CA SER A 31 17.47 -17.07 13.54
C SER A 31 18.08 -17.97 14.61
N GLN A 32 17.57 -17.88 15.85
CA GLN A 32 18.01 -18.73 16.97
C GLN A 32 17.74 -20.23 16.74
N ASN A 33 17.00 -20.58 15.68
CA ASN A 33 16.88 -21.94 15.17
C ASN A 33 16.87 -21.90 13.63
N PRO A 34 17.85 -22.50 12.93
CA PRO A 34 17.90 -22.54 11.46
C PRO A 34 16.73 -23.32 10.83
N GLU A 35 16.08 -24.21 11.58
CA GLU A 35 14.93 -24.99 11.11
C GLU A 35 13.60 -24.21 11.10
N VAL A 36 13.50 -23.11 11.85
CA VAL A 36 12.26 -22.32 11.94
C VAL A 36 12.33 -21.12 11.00
N LEU A 37 11.56 -21.17 9.91
CA LEU A 37 11.45 -20.06 8.95
C LEU A 37 10.75 -18.85 9.60
N VAL A 38 11.52 -17.90 10.13
CA VAL A 38 11.05 -16.65 10.77
C VAL A 38 11.72 -15.44 10.12
N GLY A 39 10.98 -14.35 9.94
CA GLY A 39 11.50 -13.07 9.45
C GLY A 39 11.34 -12.87 7.93
N PHE A 40 11.80 -11.72 7.45
CA PHE A 40 11.72 -11.34 6.04
C PHE A 40 12.72 -12.15 5.21
N GLY A 41 12.22 -13.08 4.41
CA GLY A 41 13.03 -13.92 3.52
C GLY A 41 12.19 -14.63 2.47
N GLY A 42 12.81 -15.07 1.38
CA GLY A 42 12.14 -15.69 0.24
C GLY A 42 11.01 -14.82 -0.33
N TRP A 43 9.88 -15.44 -0.65
CA TRP A 43 8.68 -14.77 -1.18
C TRP A 43 8.13 -13.63 -0.29
N LEU A 44 8.35 -13.68 1.03
CA LEU A 44 7.93 -12.60 1.93
C LEU A 44 8.74 -11.31 1.71
N MET A 45 9.97 -11.42 1.22
CA MET A 45 10.79 -10.26 0.87
C MET A 45 10.21 -9.53 -0.35
N LEU A 46 9.76 -10.27 -1.37
CA LEU A 46 9.11 -9.68 -2.53
C LEU A 46 7.82 -8.94 -2.15
N LEU A 47 7.02 -9.52 -1.26
CA LEU A 47 5.85 -8.84 -0.71
C LEU A 47 6.25 -7.56 0.04
N ALA A 48 7.32 -7.59 0.83
CA ALA A 48 7.80 -6.42 1.57
C ALA A 48 8.20 -5.28 0.65
N ILE A 49 8.90 -5.59 -0.44
CA ILE A 49 9.27 -4.64 -1.47
C ILE A 49 8.02 -4.07 -2.14
N GLY A 50 7.08 -4.93 -2.56
CA GLY A 50 5.82 -4.49 -3.16
C GLY A 50 5.00 -3.57 -2.25
N GLN A 51 4.89 -3.92 -0.97
CA GLN A 51 4.18 -3.10 0.02
C GLN A 51 4.90 -1.77 0.28
N THR A 52 6.23 -1.73 0.18
CA THR A 52 7.00 -0.49 0.31
C THR A 52 6.84 0.39 -0.93
N LEU A 53 6.78 -0.19 -2.13
CA LEU A 53 6.59 0.55 -3.38
C LEU A 53 5.17 1.09 -3.56
N SER A 54 4.16 0.50 -2.92
CA SER A 54 2.76 0.89 -3.08
C SER A 54 2.48 2.36 -2.70
N PRO A 55 2.89 2.87 -1.52
CA PRO A 55 2.78 4.30 -1.19
C PRO A 55 3.49 5.22 -2.18
N LEU A 56 4.67 4.82 -2.67
CA LEU A 56 5.43 5.62 -3.64
C LEU A 56 4.68 5.72 -4.96
N ARG A 57 4.05 4.63 -5.40
CA ARG A 57 3.22 4.63 -6.61
C ARG A 57 2.02 5.57 -6.46
N THR A 58 1.37 5.58 -5.30
CA THR A 58 0.26 6.51 -5.03
C THR A 58 0.74 7.97 -4.99
N LEU A 59 1.91 8.26 -4.44
CA LEU A 59 2.51 9.60 -4.48
C LEU A 59 2.86 10.02 -5.92
N ALA A 60 3.42 9.11 -6.72
CA ALA A 60 3.69 9.36 -8.13
C ALA A 60 2.40 9.63 -8.92
N HIS A 61 1.31 8.92 -8.59
CA HIS A 61 -0.01 9.18 -9.17
C HIS A 61 -0.46 10.62 -8.87
N PHE A 62 -0.39 11.09 -7.62
CA PHE A 62 -0.72 12.48 -7.28
C PHE A 62 0.11 13.50 -8.07
N ALA A 63 1.41 13.26 -8.23
CA ALA A 63 2.28 14.15 -8.99
C ALA A 63 1.90 14.20 -10.48
N ASN A 64 1.58 13.06 -11.08
CA ASN A 64 1.19 12.97 -12.49
C ASN A 64 -0.22 13.52 -12.76
N SER A 65 -1.13 13.46 -11.77
CA SER A 65 -2.50 13.95 -11.90
C SER A 65 -2.64 15.45 -11.63
N ALA A 66 -1.59 16.13 -11.15
CA ALA A 66 -1.64 17.54 -10.77
C ALA A 66 -2.13 18.47 -11.90
N ASP A 67 -1.61 18.28 -13.12
CA ASP A 67 -2.03 19.07 -14.28
C ASP A 67 -3.47 18.76 -14.70
N GLY A 68 -3.91 17.51 -14.53
CA GLY A 68 -5.28 17.07 -14.77
C GLY A 68 -6.25 17.72 -13.79
N TYR A 69 -5.89 17.75 -12.51
CA TYR A 69 -6.67 18.41 -11.46
C TYR A 69 -6.84 19.90 -11.73
N GLN A 70 -5.78 20.60 -12.18
CA GLN A 70 -5.91 22.02 -12.53
C GLN A 70 -6.94 22.26 -13.63
N LYS A 71 -7.01 21.39 -14.65
CA LYS A 71 -8.00 21.49 -15.73
C LYS A 71 -9.41 21.21 -15.21
N ILE A 72 -9.59 20.13 -14.44
CA ILE A 72 -10.90 19.77 -13.88
C ILE A 72 -11.42 20.87 -12.95
N MET A 73 -10.55 21.48 -12.13
CA MET A 73 -10.94 22.58 -11.24
C MET A 73 -11.56 23.80 -11.95
N THR A 74 -11.34 23.97 -13.26
CA THR A 74 -11.97 25.05 -14.04
C THR A 74 -13.41 24.75 -14.46
N LEU A 75 -13.83 23.49 -14.36
CA LEU A 75 -15.19 23.06 -14.68
C LEU A 75 -16.17 23.35 -13.54
N PRO A 76 -17.47 23.52 -13.84
CA PRO A 76 -18.50 23.55 -12.81
C PRO A 76 -18.42 22.30 -11.91
N ASN A 77 -18.41 22.50 -10.59
CA ASN A 77 -18.24 21.45 -9.57
C ASN A 77 -16.91 20.68 -9.62
N GLY A 78 -15.97 21.05 -10.48
CA GLY A 78 -14.72 20.33 -10.67
C GLY A 78 -13.79 20.36 -9.45
N SER A 79 -13.82 21.44 -8.66
CA SER A 79 -13.11 21.50 -7.37
C SER A 79 -13.62 20.45 -6.38
N LEU A 80 -14.93 20.23 -6.31
CA LEU A 80 -15.54 19.23 -5.44
C LEU A 80 -15.22 17.80 -5.91
N ALA A 81 -15.17 17.57 -7.23
CA ALA A 81 -14.74 16.30 -7.80
C ALA A 81 -13.29 15.98 -7.39
N VAL A 82 -12.37 16.93 -7.61
CA VAL A 82 -10.95 16.77 -7.27
C VAL A 82 -10.74 16.59 -5.77
N TYR A 83 -11.43 17.34 -4.90
CA TYR A 83 -11.27 17.16 -3.46
C TYR A 83 -11.72 15.77 -2.99
N GLY A 84 -12.79 15.22 -3.57
CA GLY A 84 -13.23 13.86 -3.25
C GLY A 84 -12.24 12.79 -3.70
N GLU A 85 -11.75 12.88 -4.95
CA GLU A 85 -10.72 11.96 -5.46
C GLU A 85 -9.45 12.03 -4.60
N VAL A 86 -8.98 13.24 -4.27
CA VAL A 86 -7.79 13.44 -3.43
C VAL A 86 -8.02 12.86 -2.03
N ALA A 87 -9.19 13.09 -1.43
CA ALA A 87 -9.52 12.57 -0.11
C ALA A 87 -9.55 11.03 -0.10
N LEU A 88 -10.17 10.39 -1.11
CA LEU A 88 -10.21 8.94 -1.25
C LEU A 88 -8.81 8.34 -1.43
N ASN A 89 -7.99 8.92 -2.30
CA ASN A 89 -6.63 8.46 -2.52
C ASN A 89 -5.73 8.67 -1.28
N LEU A 90 -5.94 9.76 -0.53
CA LEU A 90 -5.21 10.02 0.71
C LEU A 90 -5.60 9.04 1.81
N ALA A 91 -6.89 8.70 1.93
CA ALA A 91 -7.35 7.67 2.85
C ALA A 91 -6.77 6.29 2.49
N PHE A 92 -6.71 5.96 1.19
CA PHE A 92 -6.08 4.73 0.73
C PHE A 92 -4.57 4.70 0.98
N LEU A 93 -3.88 5.82 0.76
CA LEU A 93 -2.46 5.98 1.10
C LEU A 93 -2.21 5.76 2.60
N ALA A 94 -3.06 6.33 3.46
CA ALA A 94 -2.98 6.12 4.90
C ALA A 94 -3.14 4.63 5.26
N LEU A 95 -4.08 3.92 4.63
CA LEU A 95 -4.23 2.47 4.80
C LEU A 95 -2.98 1.71 4.38
N GLN A 96 -2.40 2.01 3.22
CA GLN A 96 -1.16 1.38 2.74
C GLN A 96 0.00 1.59 3.71
N LEU A 97 0.14 2.80 4.28
CA LEU A 97 1.16 3.11 5.28
C LEU A 97 0.92 2.35 6.59
N VAL A 98 -0.33 2.26 7.05
CA VAL A 98 -0.68 1.46 8.25
C VAL A 98 -0.34 -0.02 8.04
N VAL A 99 -0.64 -0.58 6.86
CA VAL A 99 -0.31 -1.96 6.50
C VAL A 99 1.21 -2.16 6.45
N LEU A 100 1.95 -1.23 5.83
CA LEU A 100 3.41 -1.27 5.77
C LEU A 100 4.03 -1.20 7.17
N VAL A 101 3.60 -0.26 8.01
CA VAL A 101 4.10 -0.14 9.40
C VAL A 101 3.77 -1.40 10.19
N SER A 102 2.57 -1.95 10.05
CA SER A 102 2.17 -3.21 10.66
C SER A 102 3.06 -4.38 10.21
N MET A 103 3.41 -4.41 8.92
CA MET A 103 4.32 -5.38 8.34
C MET A 103 5.73 -5.25 8.95
N LEU A 104 6.32 -4.07 8.93
CA LEU A 104 7.68 -3.82 9.44
C LEU A 104 7.79 -4.08 10.94
N ARG A 105 6.74 -3.78 11.70
CA ARG A 105 6.63 -4.09 13.14
C ARG A 105 6.34 -5.55 13.44
N ARG A 106 6.19 -6.41 12.42
CA ARG A 106 5.82 -7.83 12.54
C ARG A 106 4.55 -8.03 13.38
N SER A 107 3.59 -7.11 13.24
CA SER A 107 2.35 -7.12 14.02
C SER A 107 1.43 -8.26 13.59
N ARG A 108 0.75 -8.87 14.57
CA ARG A 108 -0.32 -9.88 14.35
C ARG A 108 -1.47 -9.36 13.49
N ARG A 109 -1.65 -8.04 13.41
CA ARG A 109 -2.71 -7.40 12.61
C ARG A 109 -2.35 -7.31 11.13
N PHE A 110 -1.09 -7.54 10.74
CA PHE A 110 -0.67 -7.40 9.35
C PHE A 110 -1.52 -8.22 8.37
N PRO A 111 -1.80 -9.52 8.59
CA PRO A 111 -2.62 -10.30 7.66
C PRO A 111 -4.03 -9.73 7.46
N GLN A 112 -4.67 -9.28 8.54
CA GLN A 112 -6.00 -8.67 8.52
C GLN A 112 -6.00 -7.32 7.79
N LEU A 113 -5.00 -6.48 8.06
CA LEU A 113 -4.84 -5.17 7.42
C LEU A 113 -4.53 -5.32 5.93
N PHE A 114 -3.70 -6.30 5.56
CA PHE A 114 -3.39 -6.61 4.16
C PHE A 114 -4.63 -7.08 3.40
N LEU A 115 -5.48 -7.89 4.03
CA LEU A 115 -6.77 -8.28 3.47
C LEU A 115 -7.71 -7.08 3.29
N CYS A 116 -7.75 -6.18 4.28
CA CYS A 116 -8.51 -4.94 4.19
C CYS A 116 -8.02 -4.07 3.02
N GLN A 117 -6.70 -3.94 2.84
CA GLN A 117 -6.12 -3.25 1.68
C GLN A 117 -6.54 -3.89 0.35
N TRP A 118 -6.57 -5.22 0.27
CA TRP A 118 -7.00 -5.92 -0.94
C TRP A 118 -8.44 -5.59 -1.34
N PHE A 119 -9.38 -5.60 -0.37
CA PHE A 119 -10.78 -5.19 -0.62
C PHE A 119 -10.93 -3.68 -0.83
N ALA A 120 -10.05 -2.87 -0.25
CA ALA A 120 -10.08 -1.42 -0.44
C ALA A 120 -9.74 -1.02 -1.88
N ILE A 121 -8.97 -1.81 -2.64
CA ILE A 121 -8.66 -1.51 -4.05
C ILE A 121 -9.93 -1.33 -4.90
N PRO A 122 -10.81 -2.35 -5.04
CA PRO A 122 -12.04 -2.19 -5.83
C PRO A 122 -13.01 -1.21 -5.17
N ALA A 123 -13.06 -1.13 -3.83
CA ALA A 123 -13.94 -0.21 -3.14
C ALA A 123 -13.61 1.26 -3.46
N VAL A 124 -12.33 1.64 -3.38
CA VAL A 124 -11.87 3.00 -3.71
C VAL A 124 -12.16 3.32 -5.16
N PHE A 125 -11.89 2.39 -6.08
CA PHE A 125 -12.18 2.59 -7.51
C PHE A 125 -13.66 2.85 -7.79
N ILE A 126 -14.56 2.06 -7.19
CA ILE A 126 -16.01 2.21 -7.35
C ILE A 126 -16.48 3.54 -6.74
N LEU A 127 -16.03 3.86 -5.52
CA LEU A 127 -16.38 5.11 -4.85
C LEU A 127 -15.93 6.33 -5.63
N ASP A 128 -14.71 6.30 -6.15
CA ASP A 128 -14.16 7.39 -6.96
C ASP A 128 -14.92 7.58 -8.27
N THR A 129 -15.24 6.48 -8.96
CA THR A 129 -16.03 6.51 -10.20
C THR A 129 -17.42 7.10 -9.97
N ILE A 130 -18.12 6.65 -8.91
CA ILE A 130 -19.46 7.15 -8.57
C ILE A 130 -19.40 8.62 -8.16
N TRP A 131 -18.41 9.00 -7.34
CA TRP A 131 -18.20 10.39 -6.94
C TRP A 131 -18.00 11.29 -8.15
N THR A 132 -17.03 10.97 -9.00
CA THR A 132 -16.68 11.77 -10.18
C THR A 132 -17.84 11.87 -11.16
N SER A 133 -18.53 10.76 -11.43
CA SER A 133 -19.72 10.74 -12.29
C SER A 133 -20.86 11.59 -11.74
N SER A 134 -21.16 11.48 -10.44
CA SER A 134 -22.25 12.25 -9.82
C SER A 134 -21.97 13.75 -9.75
N ILE A 135 -20.72 14.14 -9.46
CA ILE A 135 -20.36 15.56 -9.27
C ILE A 135 -20.19 16.29 -10.61
N LEU A 136 -19.60 15.64 -11.60
CA LEU A 136 -19.39 16.24 -12.93
C LEU A 136 -20.59 16.04 -13.87
N GLY A 137 -21.58 15.22 -13.49
CA GLY A 137 -22.74 14.91 -14.34
C GLY A 137 -22.38 14.11 -15.59
N VAL A 138 -21.20 13.48 -15.61
CA VAL A 138 -20.70 12.68 -16.72
C VAL A 138 -21.15 11.23 -16.52
N PRO A 139 -21.71 10.56 -17.54
CA PRO A 139 -22.18 9.20 -17.38
C PRO A 139 -21.02 8.22 -17.14
N VAL A 140 -21.29 7.18 -16.34
CA VAL A 140 -20.27 6.24 -15.85
C VAL A 140 -19.50 5.55 -16.99
N ASN A 141 -20.14 5.34 -18.15
CA ASN A 141 -19.49 4.76 -19.32
C ASN A 141 -18.36 5.64 -19.90
N GLU A 142 -18.48 6.97 -19.79
CA GLU A 142 -17.46 7.93 -20.23
C GLU A 142 -16.33 8.01 -19.21
N VAL A 143 -16.66 7.92 -17.91
CA VAL A 143 -15.65 7.82 -16.84
C VAL A 143 -14.86 6.51 -16.94
N LEU A 144 -15.50 5.41 -17.35
CA LEU A 144 -14.90 4.09 -17.54
C LEU A 144 -14.37 3.85 -18.97
N ALA A 145 -14.23 4.89 -19.78
CA ALA A 145 -13.81 4.73 -21.17
C ALA A 145 -12.38 4.19 -21.30
N GLY A 146 -12.13 3.46 -22.40
CA GLY A 146 -10.80 2.91 -22.73
C GLY A 146 -10.29 1.89 -21.70
N ASP A 147 -9.02 2.02 -21.32
CA ASP A 147 -8.32 1.06 -20.44
C ASP A 147 -8.44 1.38 -18.94
N ALA A 148 -9.41 2.24 -18.54
CA ALA A 148 -9.60 2.68 -17.16
C ALA A 148 -9.76 1.51 -16.17
N LEU A 149 -10.37 0.40 -16.62
CA LEU A 149 -10.59 -0.80 -15.82
C LEU A 149 -9.36 -1.73 -15.72
N ALA A 150 -8.41 -1.63 -16.66
CA ALA A 150 -7.28 -2.57 -16.74
C ALA A 150 -6.39 -2.47 -15.49
N THR A 151 -6.09 -1.25 -15.04
CA THR A 151 -5.19 -1.02 -13.90
C THR A 151 -5.79 -1.49 -12.56
N PRO A 152 -7.04 -1.15 -12.20
CA PRO A 152 -7.70 -1.67 -10.99
C PRO A 152 -7.85 -3.20 -11.00
N ILE A 153 -8.23 -3.80 -12.13
CA ILE A 153 -8.38 -5.26 -12.24
C ILE A 153 -7.03 -5.95 -12.04
N ALA A 154 -5.99 -5.51 -12.74
CA ALA A 154 -4.64 -6.05 -12.58
C ALA A 154 -4.16 -5.93 -11.12
N SER A 155 -4.40 -4.77 -10.50
CA SER A 155 -4.02 -4.52 -9.10
C SER A 155 -4.77 -5.43 -8.12
N PHE A 156 -6.07 -5.67 -8.34
CA PHE A 156 -6.88 -6.57 -7.52
C PHE A 156 -6.42 -8.03 -7.65
N VAL A 157 -6.15 -8.50 -8.87
CA VAL A 157 -5.69 -9.88 -9.12
C VAL A 157 -4.31 -10.10 -8.50
N VAL A 158 -3.34 -9.23 -8.79
CA VAL A 158 -1.97 -9.35 -8.27
C VAL A 158 -1.95 -9.27 -6.74
N THR A 159 -2.70 -8.34 -6.15
CA THR A 159 -2.80 -8.22 -4.69
C THR A 159 -3.52 -9.42 -4.08
N GLY A 160 -4.51 -9.99 -4.77
CA GLY A 160 -5.22 -11.19 -4.35
C GLY A 160 -4.34 -12.43 -4.27
N ILE A 161 -3.42 -12.60 -5.22
CA ILE A 161 -2.40 -13.67 -5.16
C ILE A 161 -1.56 -13.53 -3.89
N TRP A 162 -1.14 -12.30 -3.56
CA TRP A 162 -0.40 -12.03 -2.32
C TRP A 162 -1.25 -12.22 -1.08
N ALA A 163 -2.55 -11.89 -1.11
CA ALA A 163 -3.45 -12.13 0.02
C ALA A 163 -3.57 -13.63 0.31
N ALA A 164 -3.73 -14.45 -0.72
CA ALA A 164 -3.71 -15.90 -0.59
C ALA A 164 -2.38 -16.42 -0.02
N TYR A 165 -1.25 -15.87 -0.47
CA TYR A 165 0.08 -16.18 0.07
C TYR A 165 0.19 -15.82 1.57
N VAL A 166 -0.28 -14.63 1.97
CA VAL A 166 -0.23 -14.16 3.36
C VAL A 166 -0.96 -15.11 4.31
N TYR A 167 -2.12 -15.64 3.91
CA TYR A 167 -2.90 -16.54 4.75
C TYR A 167 -2.43 -18.00 4.71
N LYS A 168 -1.87 -18.47 3.58
CA LYS A 168 -1.44 -19.87 3.42
C LYS A 168 0.01 -20.12 3.84
N SER A 169 0.86 -19.10 3.83
CA SER A 169 2.31 -19.24 4.05
C SER A 169 2.67 -19.54 5.51
N VAL A 170 3.37 -20.66 5.72
CA VAL A 170 3.93 -21.04 7.03
C VAL A 170 4.91 -19.97 7.55
N ARG A 171 5.71 -19.36 6.66
CA ARG A 171 6.67 -18.30 7.03
C ARG A 171 5.96 -17.05 7.54
N VAL A 172 4.84 -16.66 6.92
CA VAL A 172 4.05 -15.50 7.36
C VAL A 172 3.46 -15.77 8.74
N ARG A 173 2.83 -16.93 8.93
CA ARG A 173 2.32 -17.36 10.25
C ARG A 173 3.41 -17.36 11.33
N ASN A 174 4.60 -17.86 11.01
CA ASN A 174 5.73 -17.86 11.94
C ASN A 174 6.26 -16.45 12.24
N THR A 175 6.23 -15.54 11.27
CA THR A 175 6.79 -14.18 11.39
C THR A 175 5.86 -13.22 12.13
N PHE A 176 4.54 -13.31 11.89
CA PHE A 176 3.56 -12.35 12.39
C PHE A 176 2.71 -12.88 13.55
N THR A 177 2.58 -14.21 13.72
CA THR A 177 1.65 -14.78 14.72
C THR A 177 2.37 -15.37 15.94
N ARG A 178 3.54 -16.01 15.73
CA ARG A 178 4.21 -16.87 16.73
C ARG A 178 5.16 -16.14 17.69
N THR A 179 5.68 -14.97 17.31
CA THR A 179 6.75 -14.25 18.00
C THR A 179 6.45 -13.86 19.46
N ASN A 180 5.18 -13.60 19.82
CA ASN A 180 4.87 -13.24 21.22
C ASN A 180 4.76 -14.44 22.16
N VAL A 181 4.48 -15.66 21.66
CA VAL A 181 4.32 -16.82 22.55
C VAL A 181 5.68 -17.26 23.10
N SER A 182 6.72 -17.28 22.27
CA SER A 182 8.08 -17.65 22.69
C SER A 182 8.70 -16.63 23.66
N ALA A 183 8.48 -15.33 23.43
CA ALA A 183 8.99 -14.26 24.31
C ALA A 183 8.24 -14.21 25.66
N GLN A 184 6.95 -14.54 25.67
CA GLN A 184 6.13 -14.57 26.88
C GLN A 184 6.39 -15.83 27.73
N ILE A 185 6.76 -16.95 27.12
CA ILE A 185 7.21 -18.16 27.85
C ILE A 185 8.62 -17.94 28.43
N ALA A 186 9.54 -17.33 27.66
CA ALA A 186 10.92 -17.08 28.10
C ALA A 186 11.06 -15.99 29.19
N SER A 187 10.03 -15.16 29.41
CA SER A 187 9.98 -14.18 30.51
C SER A 187 9.21 -14.68 31.73
N ALA A 188 8.56 -15.84 31.62
CA ALA A 188 7.85 -16.51 32.70
C ALA A 188 8.65 -17.71 33.29
N SER A 189 9.89 -17.89 32.84
CA SER A 189 10.87 -18.88 33.32
C SER A 189 11.98 -18.16 34.08
#